data_AF-A0A6G1I754-F1
#
_entry.id   AF-A0A6G1I754-F1
#
_cell.length_a   1.000
_cell.length_b   1.000
_cell.length_c   1.000
_cell.angle_alpha   90.00
_cell.angle_beta   90.00
_cell.angle_gamma   90.00
#
_symmetry.space_group_name_H-M   'P 1'
#
loop_
_entity.id
_entity.type
_entity.pdbx_description
1 polymer ?
#
loop_
_entity_poly.entity_id
_entity_poly.type
_entity_poly.pdbx_seq_one_letter_code
_entity_poly.pdbx_strand_id
1 'polypeptide(L)'
;MSSDFPLPAVASALQPYINPRPLTAHIRRTLTAHLAAQLSPQPISHLSLTVPPPSLDAPSPNIPTPGLYTEYITALRAQHAAQSHLSALRSSLADLTSTPSPAPAADLRPYISLLHRRRAHAKLAGITTALTTLLDTPPPDPAPTVPAPHPPIITETQPTSAHAADLTHTLKRSLLTTRTSLADAQSTLSAATTLNAATPSTKAQVLALRDARDALIAWVESELARIPEEGEEDGDVSILPADETAEPVPDNEAVSKRVAELYASYIAARQALLNTLAEVRVRSTRPVSPPPPTAAPAPAAARAPGPADLLPFLPPLLHAHRAAGALAESTSYLRRQLGVGREELAGTVQRLAGESYLLSPGEVGIGAWARAADESSVKMEGFVKEQIAGGRESVRVGKEAVRRMREVNGGVGGLRGEY
;
A
#
# COMPACT_ATOMS: atom_id res chain seq x y z
N MET A 1 -48.97 -10.56 -17.17
CA MET A 1 -48.76 -12.01 -17.38
C MET A 1 -48.18 -12.55 -16.09
N SER A 2 -49.03 -13.16 -15.29
CA SER A 2 -48.76 -13.61 -13.92
C SER A 2 -49.26 -15.05 -13.84
N SER A 3 -48.33 -16.00 -13.77
CA SER A 3 -48.46 -17.46 -13.52
C SER A 3 -47.28 -18.13 -14.25
N ASP A 4 -46.33 -18.85 -13.67
CA ASP A 4 -46.15 -19.40 -12.33
C ASP A 4 -44.64 -19.41 -12.07
N PHE A 5 -44.18 -18.70 -11.04
CA PHE A 5 -42.82 -18.87 -10.55
C PHE A 5 -42.90 -19.80 -9.34
N PRO A 6 -42.11 -20.89 -9.26
CA PRO A 6 -42.28 -21.94 -8.25
C PRO A 6 -42.04 -21.45 -6.81
N LEU A 7 -41.58 -20.20 -6.62
CA LEU A 7 -41.33 -19.55 -5.33
C LEU A 7 -41.76 -18.07 -5.39
N PRO A 8 -42.99 -17.71 -4.98
CA PRO A 8 -43.50 -16.34 -5.08
C PRO A 8 -42.74 -15.34 -4.18
N ALA A 9 -42.17 -15.81 -3.06
CA ALA A 9 -41.32 -14.99 -2.19
C ALA A 9 -40.05 -14.51 -2.92
N VAL A 10 -39.39 -15.40 -3.66
CA VAL A 10 -38.20 -15.08 -4.46
C VAL A 10 -38.56 -14.15 -5.62
N ALA A 11 -39.70 -14.38 -6.27
CA ALA A 11 -40.18 -13.50 -7.33
C ALA A 11 -40.43 -12.06 -6.83
N SER A 12 -40.99 -11.90 -5.62
CA SER A 12 -41.18 -10.57 -5.00
C SER A 12 -39.86 -9.89 -4.61
N ALA A 13 -38.88 -10.65 -4.11
CA ALA A 13 -37.57 -10.14 -3.75
C ALA A 13 -36.74 -9.72 -4.97
N LEU A 14 -36.90 -10.43 -6.10
CA LEU A 14 -36.19 -10.13 -7.36
C LEU A 14 -36.95 -9.12 -8.24
N GLN A 15 -38.22 -8.84 -7.98
CA GLN A 15 -39.05 -7.91 -8.74
C GLN A 15 -38.41 -6.52 -8.97
N PRO A 16 -37.75 -5.87 -7.99
CA PRO A 16 -37.08 -4.59 -8.22
C PRO A 16 -35.83 -4.70 -9.11
N TYR A 17 -35.24 -5.89 -9.24
CA TYR A 17 -34.05 -6.14 -10.06
C TYR A 17 -34.38 -6.72 -11.45
N ILE A 18 -35.62 -7.16 -11.68
CA ILE A 18 -36.08 -7.70 -12.95
C ILE A 18 -36.68 -6.57 -13.79
N ASN A 19 -35.90 -6.09 -14.76
CA ASN A 19 -36.39 -5.11 -15.72
C ASN A 19 -37.51 -5.67 -16.61
N PRO A 20 -38.54 -4.87 -16.92
CA PRO A 20 -39.60 -5.31 -17.83
C PRO A 20 -39.02 -5.56 -19.22
N ARG A 21 -39.51 -6.62 -19.88
CA ARG A 21 -39.05 -7.06 -21.21
C ARG A 21 -38.84 -5.93 -22.25
N PRO A 22 -39.73 -4.93 -22.40
CA PRO A 22 -39.50 -3.83 -23.35
C PRO A 22 -38.32 -2.94 -22.96
N LEU A 23 -38.13 -2.67 -21.67
CA LEU A 23 -37.01 -1.86 -21.16
C LEU A 23 -35.70 -2.62 -21.39
N THR A 24 -35.66 -3.91 -21.08
CA THR A 24 -34.49 -4.77 -21.35
C THR A 24 -34.15 -4.81 -22.85
N ALA A 25 -35.15 -4.89 -23.72
CA ALA A 25 -34.94 -4.84 -25.18
C ALA A 25 -34.43 -3.46 -25.63
N HIS A 26 -34.91 -2.38 -25.03
CA HIS A 26 -34.42 -1.02 -25.30
C HIS A 26 -32.97 -0.85 -24.87
N ILE A 27 -32.63 -1.19 -23.62
CA ILE A 27 -31.24 -1.16 -23.09
C ILE A 27 -30.31 -1.93 -24.01
N ARG A 28 -30.70 -3.16 -24.40
CA ARG A 28 -29.89 -3.99 -25.30
C ARG A 28 -29.64 -3.28 -26.63
N ARG A 29 -30.66 -2.69 -27.26
CA ARG A 29 -30.54 -1.94 -28.53
C ARG A 29 -29.63 -0.73 -28.41
N THR A 30 -29.77 0.05 -27.35
CA THR A 30 -28.90 1.21 -27.09
C THR A 30 -27.45 0.79 -26.89
N LEU A 31 -27.20 -0.27 -26.11
CA LEU A 31 -25.85 -0.78 -25.89
C LEU A 31 -25.23 -1.33 -27.18
N THR A 32 -25.98 -2.07 -27.99
CA THR A 32 -25.47 -2.52 -29.30
C THR A 32 -25.19 -1.38 -30.25
N ALA A 33 -26.02 -0.33 -30.26
CA ALA A 33 -25.78 0.83 -31.11
C ALA A 33 -24.50 1.57 -30.67
N HIS A 34 -24.29 1.70 -29.35
CA HIS A 34 -23.10 2.32 -28.80
C HIS A 34 -21.83 1.50 -29.08
N LEU A 35 -21.89 0.17 -28.90
CA LEU A 35 -20.77 -0.72 -29.18
C LEU A 35 -20.48 -0.82 -30.68
N ALA A 36 -21.51 -0.84 -31.53
CA ALA A 36 -21.34 -0.82 -32.99
C ALA A 36 -20.72 0.49 -33.48
N ALA A 37 -20.95 1.61 -32.78
CA ALA A 37 -20.30 2.88 -33.09
C ALA A 37 -18.81 2.91 -32.67
N GLN A 38 -18.43 2.14 -31.65
CA GLN A 38 -17.06 2.09 -31.12
C GLN A 38 -16.20 0.98 -31.74
N LEU A 39 -16.80 -0.10 -32.21
CA LEU A 39 -16.13 -1.24 -32.85
C LEU A 39 -16.44 -1.24 -34.36
N SER A 40 -15.49 -0.75 -35.17
CA SER A 40 -15.54 -0.82 -36.65
C SER A 40 -14.87 -2.12 -37.15
N PRO A 41 -15.28 -2.77 -38.27
CA PRO A 41 -16.45 -2.59 -39.15
C PRO A 41 -17.27 -3.89 -39.29
N GLN A 42 -17.56 -4.61 -38.21
CA GLN A 42 -18.36 -5.85 -38.27
C GLN A 42 -19.80 -5.62 -37.77
N PRO A 43 -20.82 -6.22 -38.41
CA PRO A 43 -22.20 -6.13 -37.94
C PRO A 43 -22.35 -6.93 -36.63
N ILE A 44 -22.31 -6.23 -35.49
CA ILE A 44 -22.44 -6.84 -34.17
C ILE A 44 -23.93 -7.06 -33.86
N SER A 45 -24.34 -8.33 -33.76
CA SER A 45 -25.65 -8.75 -33.27
C SER A 45 -25.64 -8.89 -31.74
N HIS A 46 -26.81 -8.76 -31.08
CA HIS A 46 -26.96 -9.03 -29.65
C HIS A 46 -26.47 -10.44 -29.25
N LEU A 47 -26.53 -11.42 -30.15
CA LEU A 47 -26.04 -12.78 -29.94
C LEU A 47 -24.52 -12.90 -30.10
N SER A 48 -23.91 -12.02 -30.91
CA SER A 48 -22.45 -11.95 -31.08
C SER A 48 -21.76 -11.32 -29.87
N LEU A 49 -22.48 -10.54 -29.05
CA LEU A 49 -21.95 -9.99 -27.80
C LEU A 49 -21.96 -10.99 -26.64
N THR A 50 -22.83 -12.03 -26.70
CA THR A 50 -22.85 -13.07 -25.66
C THR A 50 -21.69 -14.05 -25.79
N VAL A 51 -21.15 -14.22 -26.99
CA VAL A 51 -19.93 -15.01 -27.26
C VAL A 51 -19.11 -14.23 -28.29
N PRO A 52 -18.16 -13.39 -27.87
CA PRO A 52 -17.39 -12.57 -28.80
C PRO A 52 -16.52 -13.47 -29.70
N PRO A 53 -16.62 -13.35 -31.04
CA PRO A 53 -15.70 -14.03 -31.93
C PRO A 53 -14.25 -13.55 -31.70
N PRO A 54 -13.24 -14.43 -31.86
CA PRO A 54 -11.83 -14.12 -31.61
C PRO A 54 -11.24 -13.06 -32.56
N SER A 55 -12.00 -12.60 -33.55
CA SER A 55 -11.64 -11.57 -34.52
C SER A 55 -12.09 -10.15 -34.12
N LEU A 56 -12.78 -9.98 -32.99
CA LEU A 56 -13.15 -8.66 -32.49
C LEU A 56 -11.94 -8.00 -31.81
N ASP A 57 -11.13 -7.31 -32.61
CA ASP A 57 -10.18 -6.34 -32.09
C ASP A 57 -10.96 -5.07 -31.72
N ALA A 58 -11.38 -5.00 -30.46
CA ALA A 58 -11.83 -3.74 -29.90
C ALA A 58 -10.59 -2.83 -29.75
N PRO A 59 -10.55 -1.63 -30.36
CA PRO A 59 -9.56 -0.65 -29.94
C PRO A 59 -9.75 -0.45 -28.44
N SER A 60 -8.67 -0.64 -27.67
CA SER A 60 -8.64 -0.43 -26.22
C SER A 60 -9.51 0.76 -25.90
N PRO A 61 -10.55 0.62 -25.06
CA PRO A 61 -11.36 1.77 -24.71
C PRO A 61 -10.38 2.84 -24.21
N ASN A 62 -10.40 4.02 -24.82
CA ASN A 62 -9.67 5.20 -24.38
C ASN A 62 -10.33 5.69 -23.09
N ILE A 63 -10.42 4.83 -22.08
CA ILE A 63 -10.74 5.19 -20.71
C ILE A 63 -9.39 5.57 -20.12
N PRO A 64 -9.08 6.86 -19.98
CA PRO A 64 -7.81 7.30 -19.41
C PRO A 64 -8.02 7.27 -17.90
N THR A 65 -8.07 6.08 -17.32
CA THR A 65 -7.99 5.89 -15.86
C THR A 65 -6.57 5.48 -15.55
N PRO A 66 -5.62 6.42 -15.37
CA PRO A 66 -4.29 6.04 -14.90
C PRO A 66 -4.41 5.28 -13.56
N GLY A 67 -3.71 4.17 -13.36
CA GLY A 67 -3.70 3.45 -12.08
C GLY A 67 -3.89 1.92 -12.18
N LEU A 68 -4.33 1.28 -11.09
CA LEU A 68 -4.42 -0.17 -10.93
C LEU A 68 -5.19 -0.87 -12.06
N TYR A 69 -6.24 -0.25 -12.59
CA TYR A 69 -6.99 -0.79 -13.72
C TYR A 69 -6.14 -0.89 -15.00
N THR A 70 -5.28 0.09 -15.27
CA THR A 70 -4.34 0.03 -16.40
C THR A 70 -3.27 -1.01 -16.17
N GLU A 71 -2.72 -1.10 -14.95
CA GLU A 71 -1.75 -2.14 -14.59
C GLU A 71 -2.37 -3.53 -14.74
N TYR A 72 -3.57 -3.74 -14.23
CA TYR A 72 -4.35 -4.97 -14.40
C TYR A 72 -4.57 -5.31 -15.88
N ILE A 73 -5.01 -4.34 -16.70
CA ILE A 73 -5.17 -4.55 -18.15
C ILE A 73 -3.85 -4.92 -18.80
N THR A 74 -2.74 -4.24 -18.45
CA THR A 74 -1.42 -4.55 -19.00
C THR A 74 -0.94 -5.94 -18.57
N ALA A 75 -1.19 -6.33 -17.32
CA ALA A 75 -0.89 -7.65 -16.79
C ALA A 75 -1.71 -8.73 -17.50
N LEU A 76 -3.01 -8.47 -17.74
CA LEU A 76 -3.90 -9.38 -18.47
C LEU A 76 -3.45 -9.52 -19.94
N ARG A 77 -3.08 -8.41 -20.59
CA ARG A 77 -2.48 -8.44 -21.94
C ARG A 77 -1.17 -9.24 -21.96
N ALA A 78 -0.30 -9.04 -20.98
CA ALA A 78 0.95 -9.77 -20.85
C ALA A 78 0.70 -11.28 -20.59
N GLN A 79 -0.31 -11.62 -19.78
CA GLN A 79 -0.71 -13.00 -19.53
C GLN A 79 -1.24 -13.65 -20.81
N HIS A 80 -2.11 -12.96 -21.56
CA HIS A 80 -2.62 -13.46 -22.84
C HIS A 80 -1.49 -13.67 -23.85
N ALA A 81 -0.54 -12.72 -23.95
CA ALA A 81 0.65 -12.85 -24.78
C ALA A 81 1.55 -14.04 -24.34
N ALA A 82 1.69 -14.27 -23.03
CA ALA A 82 2.43 -15.41 -22.51
C ALA A 82 1.72 -16.74 -22.81
N GLN A 83 0.39 -16.78 -22.70
CA GLN A 83 -0.41 -17.95 -23.04
C GLN A 83 -0.35 -18.28 -24.54
N SER A 84 -0.43 -17.27 -25.41
CA SER A 84 -0.30 -17.48 -26.85
C SER A 84 1.10 -17.98 -27.21
N HIS A 85 2.16 -17.43 -26.60
CA HIS A 85 3.52 -17.90 -26.78
C HIS A 85 3.70 -19.34 -26.29
N LEU A 86 3.14 -19.70 -25.14
CA LEU A 86 3.14 -21.07 -24.62
C LEU A 86 2.41 -22.01 -25.59
N SER A 87 1.25 -21.61 -26.10
CA SER A 87 0.50 -22.40 -27.07
C SER A 87 1.28 -22.63 -28.37
N ALA A 88 2.02 -21.63 -28.85
CA ALA A 88 2.88 -21.72 -30.02
C ALA A 88 4.09 -22.64 -29.77
N LEU A 89 4.68 -22.60 -28.57
CA LEU A 89 5.73 -23.55 -28.18
C LEU A 89 5.20 -24.98 -28.08
N ARG A 90 3.98 -25.16 -27.57
CA ARG A 90 3.32 -26.48 -27.50
C ARG A 90 3.04 -27.04 -28.88
N SER A 91 2.57 -26.23 -29.84
CA SER A 91 2.36 -26.69 -31.21
C SER A 91 3.69 -27.05 -31.88
N SER A 92 4.73 -26.23 -31.72
CA SER A 92 6.07 -26.54 -32.25
C SER A 92 6.65 -27.83 -31.67
N LEU A 93 6.44 -28.11 -30.38
CA LEU A 93 6.84 -29.37 -29.75
C LEU A 93 6.05 -30.55 -30.33
N ALA A 94 4.73 -30.39 -30.47
CA ALA A 94 3.87 -31.41 -31.08
C ALA A 94 4.32 -31.75 -32.50
N ASP A 95 4.66 -30.75 -33.33
CA ASP A 95 5.17 -30.94 -34.69
C ASP A 95 6.51 -31.71 -34.71
N LEU A 96 7.41 -31.38 -33.78
CA LEU A 96 8.69 -32.09 -33.62
C LEU A 96 8.49 -33.54 -33.17
N THR A 97 7.49 -33.83 -32.34
CA THR A 97 7.16 -35.20 -31.90
C THR A 97 6.39 -35.99 -32.94
N SER A 98 5.60 -35.32 -33.79
CA SER A 98 4.80 -35.95 -34.84
C SER A 98 5.58 -36.20 -36.13
N THR A 99 6.80 -35.66 -36.26
CA THR A 99 7.68 -35.97 -37.38
C THR A 99 8.48 -37.23 -37.02
N PRO A 100 8.16 -38.43 -37.57
CA PRO A 100 8.95 -39.63 -37.29
C PRO A 100 10.34 -39.45 -37.91
N SER A 101 11.31 -39.00 -37.12
CA SER A 101 12.70 -38.88 -37.53
C SER A 101 13.30 -40.29 -37.72
N PRO A 102 13.71 -40.69 -38.94
CA PRO A 102 14.34 -41.97 -39.17
C PRO A 102 15.85 -41.81 -38.96
N ALA A 103 16.32 -41.88 -37.70
CA ALA A 103 17.73 -42.15 -37.40
C ALA A 103 17.90 -42.65 -35.96
N PRO A 104 18.68 -43.72 -35.71
CA PRO A 104 18.97 -44.20 -34.37
C PRO A 104 19.82 -43.17 -33.63
N ALA A 105 19.65 -43.12 -32.30
CA ALA A 105 20.32 -42.21 -31.38
C ALA A 105 21.85 -42.16 -31.56
N ALA A 106 22.33 -41.35 -32.51
CA ALA A 106 23.70 -40.87 -32.53
C ALA A 106 23.87 -40.00 -31.29
N ASP A 107 24.89 -40.30 -30.48
CA ASP A 107 25.16 -39.67 -29.19
C ASP A 107 24.89 -38.16 -29.22
N LEU A 108 23.78 -37.72 -28.62
CA LEU A 108 23.43 -36.30 -28.46
C LEU A 108 24.28 -35.61 -27.40
N ARG A 109 25.06 -36.39 -26.63
CA ARG A 109 25.97 -35.93 -25.57
C ARG A 109 26.99 -34.89 -26.06
N PRO A 110 27.74 -35.10 -27.17
CA PRO A 110 28.61 -34.07 -27.74
C PRO A 110 27.86 -32.80 -28.12
N TYR A 111 26.67 -32.90 -28.71
CA TYR A 111 25.87 -31.72 -29.09
C TYR A 111 25.39 -30.92 -27.86
N ILE A 112 24.88 -31.61 -26.83
CA ILE A 112 24.49 -30.99 -25.55
C ILE A 112 25.69 -30.32 -24.88
N SER A 113 26.86 -30.97 -24.90
CA SER A 113 28.09 -30.40 -24.34
C SER A 113 28.53 -29.13 -25.08
N LEU A 114 28.37 -29.08 -26.40
CA LEU A 114 28.66 -27.92 -27.22
C LEU A 114 27.67 -26.79 -26.91
N LEU A 115 26.39 -27.11 -26.72
CA LEU A 115 25.35 -26.15 -26.35
C LEU A 115 25.59 -25.55 -24.97
N HIS A 116 26.00 -26.36 -23.99
CA HIS A 116 26.43 -25.88 -22.67
C HIS A 116 27.64 -24.95 -22.76
N ARG A 117 28.65 -25.30 -23.56
CA ARG A 117 29.83 -24.44 -23.80
C ARG A 117 29.45 -23.11 -24.46
N ARG A 118 28.57 -23.12 -25.46
CA ARG A 118 28.06 -21.89 -26.10
C ARG A 118 27.31 -20.99 -25.11
N ARG A 119 26.47 -21.57 -24.25
CA ARG A 119 25.78 -20.82 -23.18
C ARG A 119 26.77 -20.24 -22.17
N ALA A 120 27.79 -20.99 -21.76
CA ALA A 120 28.84 -20.49 -20.87
C ALA A 120 29.62 -19.33 -21.51
N HIS A 121 29.96 -19.45 -22.80
CA HIS A 121 30.61 -18.38 -23.54
C HIS A 121 29.74 -17.12 -23.68
N ALA A 122 28.45 -17.25 -23.96
CA ALA A 122 27.54 -16.10 -24.04
C ALA A 122 27.42 -15.36 -22.69
N LYS A 123 27.40 -16.11 -21.57
CA LYS A 123 27.42 -15.52 -20.23
C LYS A 123 28.73 -14.77 -19.96
N LEU A 124 29.87 -15.37 -20.29
CA LEU A 124 31.17 -14.72 -20.14
C LEU A 124 31.27 -13.47 -21.02
N ALA A 125 30.79 -13.52 -22.26
CA ALA A 125 30.73 -12.37 -23.15
C ALA A 125 29.91 -11.23 -22.52
N GLY A 126 28.74 -11.53 -21.94
CA GLY A 126 27.91 -10.55 -21.23
C GLY A 126 28.63 -9.90 -20.03
N ILE A 127 29.37 -10.69 -19.25
CA ILE A 127 30.17 -10.16 -18.13
C ILE A 127 31.31 -9.29 -18.67
N THR A 128 32.00 -9.72 -19.72
CA THR A 128 33.08 -8.91 -20.31
C THR A 128 32.53 -7.60 -20.86
N THR A 129 31.37 -7.59 -21.51
CA THR A 129 30.75 -6.35 -21.99
C THR A 129 30.34 -5.44 -20.84
N ALA A 130 29.79 -5.99 -19.76
CA ALA A 130 29.44 -5.22 -18.58
C ALA A 130 30.68 -4.62 -17.88
N LEU A 131 31.77 -5.38 -17.81
CA LEU A 131 33.04 -4.90 -17.27
C LEU A 131 33.67 -3.82 -18.16
N THR A 132 33.65 -3.98 -19.49
CA THR A 132 34.13 -2.92 -20.39
C THR A 132 33.28 -1.66 -20.28
N THR A 133 31.94 -1.78 -20.14
CA THR A 133 31.09 -0.60 -19.92
C THR A 133 31.34 0.09 -18.58
N LEU A 134 31.75 -0.68 -17.55
CA LEU A 134 32.11 -0.13 -16.25
C LEU A 134 33.51 0.51 -16.26
N LEU A 135 34.39 0.05 -17.15
CA LEU A 135 35.73 0.62 -17.31
C LEU A 135 35.73 1.88 -18.17
N ASP A 136 34.85 1.93 -19.18
CA ASP A 136 34.67 3.08 -20.08
C ASP A 136 33.76 4.17 -19.51
N THR A 137 33.15 3.95 -18.34
CA THR A 137 32.39 5.00 -17.65
C THR A 137 33.37 5.94 -16.93
N PRO A 138 33.51 7.20 -17.36
CA PRO A 138 34.43 8.14 -16.73
C PRO A 138 33.99 8.43 -15.28
N PRO A 139 34.93 8.71 -14.36
CA PRO A 139 34.59 9.04 -12.98
C PRO A 139 33.71 10.29 -12.93
N PRO A 140 32.60 10.27 -12.16
CA PRO A 140 31.75 11.45 -12.00
C PRO A 140 32.54 12.55 -11.27
N ASP A 141 32.55 13.76 -11.85
CA ASP A 141 33.15 14.95 -11.24
C ASP A 141 32.56 15.23 -9.84
N PRO A 142 33.39 15.64 -8.85
CA PRO A 142 32.91 15.96 -7.51
C PRO A 142 32.34 17.39 -7.45
N ALA A 143 31.02 17.53 -7.66
CA ALA A 143 30.25 18.72 -7.32
C ALA A 143 28.80 18.34 -6.93
N PRO A 144 28.06 19.19 -6.21
CA PRO A 144 27.42 18.84 -4.95
C PRO A 144 26.12 18.05 -5.09
N THR A 145 25.98 17.08 -4.19
CA THR A 145 24.75 16.67 -3.49
C THR A 145 23.46 16.75 -4.30
N VAL A 146 23.29 15.80 -5.23
CA VAL A 146 21.98 15.38 -5.76
C VAL A 146 21.80 13.90 -5.41
N PRO A 147 20.61 13.48 -4.93
CA PRO A 147 20.40 12.18 -4.32
C PRO A 147 20.60 11.03 -5.32
N ALA A 148 21.15 9.93 -4.80
CA ALA A 148 21.50 8.74 -5.53
C ALA A 148 20.33 8.19 -6.38
N PRO A 149 20.59 7.69 -7.60
CA PRO A 149 19.60 7.02 -8.42
C PRO A 149 19.13 5.74 -7.72
N HIS A 150 17.82 5.53 -7.75
CA HIS A 150 17.13 4.41 -7.12
C HIS A 150 17.66 3.06 -7.66
N PRO A 151 17.73 2.00 -6.83
CA PRO A 151 17.94 0.65 -7.34
C PRO A 151 16.75 0.26 -8.23
N PRO A 152 16.97 -0.47 -9.33
CA PRO A 152 15.89 -0.85 -10.23
C PRO A 152 14.87 -1.71 -9.48
N ILE A 153 13.62 -1.25 -9.57
CA ILE A 153 12.41 -1.99 -9.25
C ILE A 153 12.46 -3.30 -10.04
N ILE A 154 12.43 -4.41 -9.32
CA ILE A 154 12.32 -5.75 -9.88
C ILE A 154 10.90 -5.85 -10.46
N THR A 155 10.77 -5.60 -11.75
CA THR A 155 9.60 -6.05 -12.51
C THR A 155 9.65 -7.56 -12.62
N GLU A 156 8.68 -8.21 -12.00
CA GLU A 156 8.40 -9.64 -12.16
C GLU A 156 8.21 -9.98 -13.65
N THR A 157 9.19 -10.66 -14.23
CA THR A 157 9.05 -11.32 -15.52
C THR A 157 9.45 -12.78 -15.40
N GLN A 158 8.43 -13.64 -15.45
CA GLN A 158 8.39 -15.06 -15.85
C GLN A 158 9.34 -16.09 -15.19
N PRO A 159 8.82 -17.28 -14.82
CA PRO A 159 9.59 -18.36 -14.22
C PRO A 159 10.38 -19.11 -15.30
N THR A 160 11.63 -18.71 -15.52
CA THR A 160 12.63 -19.57 -16.16
C THR A 160 13.44 -20.28 -15.07
N SER A 161 14.15 -21.37 -15.40
CA SER A 161 14.97 -22.13 -14.43
C SER A 161 16.05 -21.30 -13.71
N ALA A 162 16.28 -20.07 -14.16
CA ALA A 162 17.04 -19.06 -13.43
C ALA A 162 16.37 -18.65 -12.11
N HIS A 163 15.04 -18.53 -12.05
CA HIS A 163 14.32 -18.18 -10.81
C HIS A 163 14.48 -19.24 -9.72
N ALA A 164 14.48 -20.52 -10.07
CA ALA A 164 14.78 -21.59 -9.11
C ALA A 164 16.22 -21.50 -8.58
N ALA A 165 17.19 -21.13 -9.44
CA ALA A 165 18.57 -20.90 -9.01
C ALA A 165 18.67 -19.65 -8.11
N ASP A 166 17.94 -18.59 -8.42
CA ASP A 166 17.89 -17.35 -7.63
C ASP A 166 17.20 -17.58 -6.27
N LEU A 167 16.13 -18.37 -6.23
CA LEU A 167 15.50 -18.83 -4.99
C LEU A 167 16.47 -19.70 -4.16
N THR A 168 17.25 -20.57 -4.79
CA THR A 168 18.28 -21.33 -4.03
C THR A 168 19.41 -20.42 -3.53
N HIS A 169 19.74 -19.35 -4.26
CA HIS A 169 20.77 -18.40 -3.85
C HIS A 169 20.28 -17.50 -2.72
N THR A 170 19.01 -17.07 -2.75
CA THR A 170 18.38 -16.32 -1.65
C THR A 170 18.24 -17.20 -0.41
N LEU A 171 17.86 -18.48 -0.56
CA LEU A 171 17.83 -19.44 0.56
C LEU A 171 19.22 -19.72 1.13
N LYS A 172 20.24 -19.89 0.28
CA LYS A 172 21.62 -20.06 0.76
C LYS A 172 22.10 -18.81 1.49
N ARG A 173 21.76 -17.63 0.98
CA ARG A 173 22.09 -16.35 1.61
C ARG A 173 21.38 -16.20 2.96
N SER A 174 20.08 -16.49 3.03
CA SER A 174 19.32 -16.42 4.28
C SER A 174 19.85 -17.43 5.30
N LEU A 175 20.17 -18.66 4.88
CA LEU A 175 20.77 -19.67 5.74
C LEU A 175 22.15 -19.26 6.27
N LEU A 176 22.98 -18.63 5.43
CA LEU A 176 24.27 -18.10 5.89
C LEU A 176 24.07 -16.97 6.89
N THR A 177 23.15 -16.04 6.64
CA THR A 177 22.86 -14.93 7.57
C THR A 177 22.28 -15.41 8.90
N THR A 178 21.41 -16.42 8.89
CA THR A 178 20.86 -16.99 10.13
C THR A 178 21.93 -17.78 10.88
N ARG A 179 22.82 -18.48 10.16
CA ARG A 179 23.94 -19.21 10.78
C ARG A 179 24.97 -18.26 11.41
N THR A 180 25.31 -17.14 10.77
CA THR A 180 26.20 -16.14 11.37
C THR A 180 25.53 -15.47 12.56
N SER A 181 24.25 -15.08 12.44
CA SER A 181 23.49 -14.52 13.56
C SER A 181 23.40 -15.47 14.75
N LEU A 182 23.21 -16.77 14.52
CA LEU A 182 23.21 -17.80 15.56
C LEU A 182 24.60 -17.95 16.20
N ALA A 183 25.67 -17.93 15.41
CA ALA A 183 27.03 -17.99 15.93
C ALA A 183 27.36 -16.76 16.78
N ASP A 184 26.92 -15.57 16.38
CA ASP A 184 27.07 -14.33 17.13
C ASP A 184 26.28 -14.40 18.44
N ALA A 185 25.03 -14.88 18.41
CA ALA A 185 24.21 -15.13 19.60
C ALA A 185 24.84 -16.17 20.55
N GLN A 186 25.44 -17.24 20.02
CA GLN A 186 26.17 -18.23 20.83
C GLN A 186 27.46 -17.66 21.43
N SER A 187 28.18 -16.79 20.70
CA SER A 187 29.38 -16.13 21.21
C SER A 187 29.04 -15.13 22.33
N THR A 188 27.94 -14.40 22.21
CA THR A 188 27.46 -13.47 23.24
C THR A 188 26.94 -14.22 24.47
N LEU A 189 26.27 -15.35 24.30
CA LEU A 189 25.89 -16.23 25.43
C LEU A 189 27.12 -16.81 26.16
N SER A 190 28.15 -17.25 25.44
CA SER A 190 29.38 -17.75 26.06
C SER A 190 30.19 -16.64 26.75
N ALA A 191 30.19 -15.42 26.20
CA ALA A 191 30.73 -14.23 26.87
C ALA A 191 29.92 -13.85 28.12
N ALA A 192 28.59 -13.88 28.07
CA ALA A 192 27.74 -13.55 29.21
C ALA A 192 27.84 -14.58 30.34
N THR A 193 27.98 -15.87 30.02
CA THR A 193 28.17 -16.94 31.01
C THR A 193 29.53 -16.86 31.71
N THR A 194 30.58 -16.39 31.03
CA THR A 194 31.89 -16.15 31.68
C THR A 194 31.90 -14.89 32.55
N LEU A 195 31.10 -13.87 32.24
CA LEU A 195 30.95 -12.64 33.04
C LEU A 195 30.08 -12.83 34.30
N ASN A 196 29.15 -13.78 34.32
CA ASN A 196 28.27 -14.06 35.48
C ASN A 196 28.99 -14.72 36.67
N ALA A 197 30.28 -15.08 36.55
CA ALA A 197 31.08 -15.58 37.67
C ALA A 197 31.60 -14.46 38.60
N ALA A 198 31.49 -13.19 38.20
CA ALA A 198 31.85 -12.03 39.00
C ALA A 198 30.58 -11.27 39.43
N THR A 199 30.49 -10.87 40.70
CA THR A 199 29.37 -10.07 41.21
C THR A 199 29.27 -8.75 40.44
N PRO A 200 28.22 -8.53 39.63
CA PRO A 200 28.16 -7.37 38.76
C PRO A 200 27.82 -6.12 39.58
N SER A 201 28.54 -5.03 39.31
CA SER A 201 28.27 -3.69 39.84
C SER A 201 26.81 -3.29 39.58
N THR A 202 26.16 -2.62 40.54
CA THR A 202 24.76 -2.15 40.41
C THR A 202 24.53 -1.29 39.17
N LYS A 203 25.56 -0.53 38.74
CA LYS A 203 25.51 0.25 37.50
C LYS A 203 25.49 -0.64 36.25
N ALA A 204 26.23 -1.74 36.26
CA ALA A 204 26.22 -2.73 35.19
C ALA A 204 24.88 -3.50 35.14
N GLN A 205 24.27 -3.79 36.30
CA GLN A 205 22.93 -4.37 36.37
C GLN A 205 21.86 -3.42 35.79
N VAL A 206 21.92 -2.13 36.11
CA VAL A 206 20.97 -1.14 35.56
C VAL A 206 21.13 -0.98 34.05
N LEU A 207 22.37 -1.04 33.53
CA LEU A 207 22.61 -1.02 32.08
C LEU A 207 22.11 -2.31 31.42
N ALA A 208 22.41 -3.48 31.97
CA ALA A 208 21.91 -4.75 31.46
C ALA A 208 20.38 -4.84 31.47
N LEU A 209 19.71 -4.28 32.49
CA LEU A 209 18.24 -4.20 32.54
C LEU A 209 17.67 -3.22 31.50
N ARG A 210 18.38 -2.13 31.19
CA ARG A 210 17.99 -1.22 30.10
C ARG A 210 18.17 -1.89 28.75
N ASP A 211 19.29 -2.55 28.52
CA ASP A 211 19.54 -3.29 27.29
C ASP A 211 18.53 -4.43 27.11
N ALA A 212 18.18 -5.15 28.18
CA ALA A 212 17.13 -6.18 28.15
C ALA A 212 15.74 -5.61 27.87
N ARG A 213 15.43 -4.43 28.44
CA ARG A 213 14.17 -3.72 28.14
C ARG A 213 14.14 -3.30 26.66
N ASP A 214 15.21 -2.72 26.16
CA ASP A 214 15.26 -2.22 24.78
C ASP A 214 15.21 -3.39 23.78
N ALA A 215 15.83 -4.53 24.11
CA ALA A 215 15.71 -5.77 23.34
C ALA A 215 14.28 -6.36 23.35
N LEU A 216 13.58 -6.32 24.50
CA LEU A 216 12.18 -6.75 24.59
C LEU A 216 11.26 -5.81 23.80
N ILE A 217 11.50 -4.50 23.83
CA ILE A 217 10.76 -3.53 23.03
C ILE A 217 10.96 -3.83 21.55
N ALA A 218 12.21 -4.00 21.10
CA ALA A 218 12.50 -4.34 19.71
C ALA A 218 11.88 -5.67 19.28
N TRP A 219 11.86 -6.67 20.16
CA TRP A 219 11.19 -7.95 19.90
C TRP A 219 9.68 -7.78 19.78
N VAL A 220 9.03 -7.08 20.71
CA VAL A 220 7.58 -6.79 20.65
C VAL A 220 7.24 -5.98 19.40
N GLU A 221 8.02 -4.97 19.07
CA GLU A 221 7.85 -4.17 17.85
C GLU A 221 8.00 -5.04 16.60
N SER A 222 8.98 -5.95 16.56
CA SER A 222 9.13 -6.87 15.44
C SER A 222 7.98 -7.87 15.32
N GLU A 223 7.41 -8.31 16.45
CA GLU A 223 6.31 -9.26 16.46
C GLU A 223 4.98 -8.55 16.15
N LEU A 224 4.81 -7.30 16.58
CA LEU A 224 3.70 -6.43 16.17
C LEU A 224 3.79 -6.07 14.68
N ALA A 225 4.98 -5.83 14.14
CA ALA A 225 5.18 -5.60 12.71
C ALA A 225 4.95 -6.86 11.86
N ARG A 226 5.09 -8.05 12.48
CA ARG A 226 4.86 -9.34 11.84
C ARG A 226 3.39 -9.77 11.89
N ILE A 227 2.58 -9.19 12.76
CA ILE A 227 1.12 -9.31 12.69
C ILE A 227 0.68 -8.40 11.54
N PRO A 228 0.32 -8.95 10.35
CA PRO A 228 -0.29 -8.11 9.32
C PRO A 228 -1.58 -7.53 9.90
N GLU A 229 -1.85 -6.25 9.64
CA GLU A 229 -3.20 -5.70 9.78
C GLU A 229 -4.12 -6.46 8.82
N GLU A 230 -4.66 -7.60 9.27
CA GLU A 230 -5.74 -8.31 8.59
C GLU A 230 -7.04 -7.53 8.80
N GLY A 231 -7.28 -6.63 7.86
CA GLY A 231 -8.55 -6.02 7.49
C GLY A 231 -8.28 -5.29 6.17
N GLU A 232 -8.92 -5.56 5.04
CA GLU A 232 -10.21 -6.18 4.75
C GLU A 232 -10.10 -6.79 3.34
N GLU A 233 -10.20 -8.11 3.18
CA GLU A 233 -10.59 -8.71 1.91
C GLU A 233 -11.62 -9.81 2.20
N ASP A 234 -12.86 -9.54 1.76
CA ASP A 234 -13.97 -10.49 1.71
C ASP A 234 -13.55 -11.77 0.98
N GLY A 235 -13.79 -12.93 1.60
CA GLY A 235 -13.87 -14.18 0.84
C GLY A 235 -13.51 -15.45 1.61
N ASP A 236 -14.54 -16.12 2.10
CA ASP A 236 -14.60 -17.57 2.31
C ASP A 236 -13.93 -18.15 3.58
N VAL A 237 -14.52 -17.84 4.73
CA VAL A 237 -14.34 -18.68 5.94
C VAL A 237 -15.26 -19.90 5.81
N SER A 238 -14.71 -20.91 5.14
CA SER A 238 -15.23 -22.27 5.16
C SER A 238 -15.28 -22.79 6.61
N ILE A 239 -16.45 -23.30 6.96
CA ILE A 239 -16.85 -23.83 8.26
C ILE A 239 -15.89 -24.94 8.71
N LEU A 240 -15.23 -24.73 9.86
CA LEU A 240 -14.69 -25.81 10.69
C LEU A 240 -15.29 -25.71 12.11
N PRO A 241 -15.49 -26.86 12.78
CA PRO A 241 -16.52 -27.02 13.80
C PRO A 241 -16.09 -26.46 15.16
N ALA A 242 -17.13 -26.11 15.92
CA ALA A 242 -17.11 -25.60 17.28
C ALA A 242 -16.04 -26.23 18.18
N ASP A 243 -15.17 -25.37 18.72
CA ASP A 243 -14.55 -25.59 20.02
C ASP A 243 -15.06 -24.48 20.95
N GLU A 244 -15.73 -24.91 22.01
CA GLU A 244 -16.38 -24.07 23.01
C GLU A 244 -15.33 -23.43 23.91
N THR A 245 -14.91 -22.22 23.57
CA THR A 245 -14.42 -21.26 24.56
C THR A 245 -15.11 -19.92 24.32
N ALA A 246 -16.32 -19.82 24.86
CA ALA A 246 -17.04 -18.57 25.00
C ALA A 246 -16.30 -17.69 26.03
N GLU A 247 -15.24 -17.01 25.59
CA GLU A 247 -14.78 -15.80 26.25
C GLU A 247 -15.89 -14.75 26.09
N PRO A 248 -16.41 -14.17 27.18
CA PRO A 248 -17.45 -13.16 27.10
C PRO A 248 -16.90 -11.97 26.32
N VAL A 249 -17.60 -11.59 25.24
CA VAL A 249 -17.37 -10.33 24.53
C VAL A 249 -17.26 -9.22 25.59
N PRO A 250 -16.10 -8.58 25.76
CA PRO A 250 -15.93 -7.61 26.83
C PRO A 250 -16.89 -6.46 26.60
N ASP A 251 -17.70 -6.15 27.62
CA ASP A 251 -18.64 -5.03 27.59
C ASP A 251 -17.92 -3.78 27.05
N ASN A 252 -18.39 -3.25 25.91
CA ASN A 252 -17.84 -2.04 25.29
C ASN A 252 -17.76 -0.85 26.28
N GLU A 253 -18.62 -0.84 27.30
CA GLU A 253 -18.57 0.11 28.40
C GLU A 253 -17.35 -0.07 29.32
N ALA A 254 -16.94 -1.31 29.60
CA ALA A 254 -15.74 -1.59 30.39
C ALA A 254 -14.48 -1.20 29.62
N VAL A 255 -14.45 -1.48 28.31
CA VAL A 255 -13.34 -1.10 27.43
C VAL A 255 -13.23 0.42 27.33
N SER A 256 -14.34 1.13 27.09
CA SER A 256 -14.33 2.60 27.01
C SER A 256 -13.94 3.27 28.33
N LYS A 257 -14.41 2.76 29.48
CA LYS A 257 -13.96 3.22 30.81
C LYS A 257 -12.46 3.01 30.98
N ARG A 258 -11.95 1.85 30.56
CA ARG A 258 -10.51 1.56 30.64
C ARG A 258 -9.67 2.48 29.75
N VAL A 259 -10.14 2.76 28.53
CA VAL A 259 -9.47 3.72 27.62
C VAL A 259 -9.50 5.13 28.21
N ALA A 260 -10.61 5.56 28.82
CA ALA A 260 -10.71 6.85 29.48
C ALA A 260 -9.75 6.98 30.67
N GLU A 261 -9.62 5.94 31.51
CA GLU A 261 -8.64 5.88 32.61
C GLU A 261 -7.21 5.96 32.11
N LEU A 262 -6.87 5.19 31.06
CA LEU A 262 -5.55 5.20 30.45
C LEU A 262 -5.23 6.59 29.89
N TYR A 263 -6.18 7.23 29.21
CA TYR A 263 -6.01 8.58 28.67
C TYR A 263 -5.84 9.63 29.77
N ALA A 264 -6.60 9.52 30.87
CA ALA A 264 -6.43 10.38 32.04
C ALA A 264 -5.05 10.21 32.68
N SER A 265 -4.57 8.96 32.81
CA SER A 265 -3.23 8.67 33.34
C SER A 265 -2.12 9.24 32.44
N TYR A 266 -2.31 9.15 31.12
CA TYR A 266 -1.40 9.72 30.12
C TYR A 266 -1.33 11.25 30.21
N ILE A 267 -2.48 11.92 30.32
CA ILE A 267 -2.53 13.39 30.49
C ILE A 267 -1.83 13.79 31.79
N ALA A 268 -2.09 13.09 32.90
CA ALA A 268 -1.46 13.37 34.19
C ALA A 268 0.07 13.19 34.12
N ALA A 269 0.55 12.11 33.50
CA ALA A 269 1.98 11.88 33.28
C ALA A 269 2.61 12.97 32.40
N ARG A 270 1.92 13.38 31.33
CA ARG A 270 2.38 14.45 30.44
C ARG A 270 2.44 15.80 31.15
N GLN A 271 1.46 16.12 31.98
CA GLN A 271 1.47 17.32 32.81
C GLN A 271 2.60 17.29 33.83
N ALA A 272 2.86 16.15 34.48
CA ALA A 272 4.00 15.99 35.38
C ALA A 272 5.35 16.21 34.66
N LEU A 273 5.50 15.70 33.43
CA LEU A 273 6.69 15.96 32.62
C LEU A 273 6.83 17.43 32.24
N LEU A 274 5.73 18.11 31.87
CA LEU A 274 5.76 19.54 31.58
C LEU A 274 6.12 20.36 32.82
N ASN A 275 5.61 19.99 33.99
CA ASN A 275 5.94 20.66 35.25
C ASN A 275 7.41 20.46 35.62
N THR A 276 7.95 19.25 35.52
CA THR A 276 9.39 18.99 35.76
C THR A 276 10.27 19.75 34.75
N LEU A 277 9.86 19.85 33.48
CA LEU A 277 10.59 20.62 32.48
C LEU A 277 10.53 22.13 32.77
N ALA A 278 9.38 22.63 33.24
CA ALA A 278 9.24 24.00 33.71
C ALA A 278 10.15 24.28 34.92
N GLU A 279 10.22 23.36 35.89
CA GLU A 279 11.13 23.46 37.03
C GLU A 279 12.61 23.46 36.62
N VAL A 280 12.99 22.62 35.66
CA VAL A 280 14.35 22.59 35.09
C VAL A 280 14.66 23.90 34.37
N ARG A 281 13.70 24.46 33.62
CA ARG A 281 13.85 25.73 32.93
C ARG A 281 14.06 26.89 33.90
N VAL A 282 13.30 26.92 35.00
CA VAL A 282 13.45 27.94 36.06
C VAL A 282 14.79 27.80 36.81
N ARG A 283 15.28 26.56 37.01
CA ARG A 283 16.62 26.32 37.59
C ARG A 283 17.75 26.68 36.64
N SER A 284 17.53 26.59 35.33
CA SER A 284 18.49 27.00 34.29
C SER A 284 18.54 28.52 34.09
N THR A 285 17.55 29.27 34.58
CA THR A 285 17.54 30.75 34.56
C THR A 285 17.99 31.35 35.89
N ARG A 286 18.84 30.67 36.68
CA ARG A 286 19.57 31.35 37.76
C ARG A 286 20.49 32.37 37.07
N PRO A 287 20.26 33.69 37.22
CA PRO A 287 21.15 34.67 36.64
C PRO A 287 22.52 34.49 37.28
N VAL A 288 23.51 34.16 36.46
CA VAL A 288 24.91 34.34 36.85
C VAL A 288 25.03 35.83 37.15
N SER A 289 25.15 36.15 38.43
CA SER A 289 25.45 37.50 38.91
C SER A 289 26.71 37.97 38.17
N PRO A 290 26.67 39.11 37.47
CA PRO A 290 27.88 39.68 36.91
C PRO A 290 28.84 40.02 38.07
N PRO A 291 30.14 39.71 37.98
CA PRO A 291 31.11 40.24 38.93
C PRO A 291 31.12 41.79 38.85
N PRO A 292 31.41 42.49 39.95
CA PRO A 292 31.46 43.95 39.95
C PRO A 292 32.51 44.47 38.96
N PRO A 293 32.28 45.64 38.35
CA PRO A 293 33.21 46.24 37.39
C PRO A 293 34.44 46.77 38.12
N THR A 294 35.48 45.95 38.24
CA THR A 294 36.81 46.45 38.58
C THR A 294 37.43 47.03 37.31
N ALA A 295 37.83 48.29 37.42
CA ALA A 295 38.43 49.11 36.37
C ALA A 295 39.44 48.34 35.51
N ALA A 296 39.34 48.56 34.20
CA ALA A 296 40.29 48.06 33.21
C ALA A 296 41.73 48.42 33.58
N PRO A 297 42.63 47.44 33.77
CA PRO A 297 44.03 47.65 33.48
C PRO A 297 44.22 47.61 31.96
N ALA A 298 45.14 48.44 31.48
CA ALA A 298 45.61 48.57 30.10
C ALA A 298 45.79 47.21 29.37
N PRO A 299 45.75 47.19 28.01
CA PRO A 299 45.79 45.95 27.23
C PRO A 299 47.15 45.26 27.36
N ALA A 300 47.32 44.46 28.41
CA ALA A 300 48.33 43.43 28.45
C ALA A 300 47.87 42.35 27.49
N ALA A 301 48.67 42.10 26.45
CA ALA A 301 48.48 41.06 25.46
C ALA A 301 47.95 39.78 26.14
N ALA A 302 46.69 39.45 25.88
CA ALA A 302 46.06 38.22 26.35
C ALA A 302 46.87 37.07 25.78
N ARG A 303 47.75 36.52 26.62
CA ARG A 303 48.57 35.36 26.30
C ARG A 303 47.58 34.25 25.97
N ALA A 304 47.62 33.76 24.72
CA ALA A 304 46.77 32.65 24.31
C ALA A 304 46.91 31.54 25.35
N PRO A 305 45.81 31.02 25.92
CA PRO A 305 45.87 29.96 26.91
C PRO A 305 46.72 28.82 26.33
N GLY A 306 47.65 28.30 27.14
CA GLY A 306 48.52 27.24 26.68
C GLY A 306 47.67 26.02 26.33
N PRO A 307 48.12 25.13 25.43
CA PRO A 307 47.38 23.92 25.07
C PRO A 307 47.02 23.04 26.30
N ALA A 308 47.75 23.18 27.41
CA ALA A 308 47.46 22.52 28.68
C ALA A 308 46.21 23.05 29.40
N ASP A 309 45.87 24.34 29.23
CA ASP A 309 44.73 24.97 29.91
C ASP A 309 43.39 24.58 29.25
N LEU A 310 43.43 24.01 28.04
CA LEU A 310 42.26 23.53 27.30
C LEU A 310 41.91 22.06 27.58
N LEU A 311 42.83 21.29 28.18
CA LEU A 311 42.63 19.87 28.51
C LEU A 311 41.37 19.57 29.35
N PRO A 312 40.99 20.36 30.38
CA PRO A 312 39.79 20.06 31.16
C PRO A 312 38.48 20.31 30.37
N PHE A 313 38.51 21.11 29.31
CA PHE A 313 37.34 21.42 28.48
C PHE A 313 37.18 20.48 27.28
N LEU A 314 38.19 19.66 26.99
CA LEU A 314 38.19 18.70 25.89
C LEU A 314 37.09 17.64 26.03
N PRO A 315 36.86 17.03 27.22
CA PRO A 315 35.78 16.06 27.40
C PRO A 315 34.36 16.61 27.12
N PRO A 316 33.94 17.78 27.66
CA PRO A 316 32.62 18.32 27.34
C PRO A 316 32.49 18.77 25.88
N LEU A 317 33.56 19.29 25.26
CA LEU A 317 33.55 19.63 23.83
C LEU A 317 33.40 18.39 22.94
N LEU A 318 34.12 17.31 23.25
CA LEU A 318 33.95 16.02 22.56
C LEU A 318 32.54 15.46 22.75
N HIS A 319 31.97 15.59 23.94
CA HIS A 319 30.61 15.15 24.18
C HIS A 319 29.60 15.97 23.38
N ALA A 320 29.74 17.30 23.35
CA ALA A 320 28.91 18.18 22.54
C ALA A 320 29.04 17.88 21.04
N HIS A 321 30.25 17.60 20.56
CA HIS A 321 30.48 17.20 19.18
C HIS A 321 29.79 15.86 18.83
N ARG A 322 29.90 14.86 19.71
CA ARG A 322 29.19 13.58 19.55
C ARG A 322 27.67 13.75 19.58
N ALA A 323 27.16 14.58 20.48
CA ALA A 323 25.73 14.88 20.56
C ALA A 323 25.24 15.60 19.28
N ALA A 324 26.03 16.55 18.75
CA ALA A 324 25.73 17.21 17.48
C ALA A 324 25.74 16.22 16.31
N GLY A 325 26.68 15.27 16.29
CA GLY A 325 26.71 14.17 15.31
C GLY A 325 25.46 13.29 15.37
N ALA A 326 25.10 12.80 16.55
CA ALA A 326 23.89 12.00 16.74
C ALA A 326 22.61 12.74 16.35
N LEU A 327 22.52 14.05 16.65
CA LEU A 327 21.41 14.88 16.20
C LEU A 327 21.40 15.00 14.67
N ALA A 328 22.54 15.25 14.03
CA ALA A 328 22.62 15.31 12.57
C ALA A 328 22.17 13.99 11.91
N GLU A 329 22.61 12.85 12.44
CA GLU A 329 22.17 11.53 12.00
C GLU A 329 20.66 11.35 12.13
N SER A 330 20.09 11.65 13.31
CA SER A 330 18.63 11.55 13.54
C SER A 330 17.83 12.45 12.60
N THR A 331 18.29 13.69 12.35
CA THR A 331 17.62 14.59 11.42
C THR A 331 17.69 14.11 9.97
N SER A 332 18.81 13.50 9.58
CA SER A 332 18.97 12.91 8.25
C SER A 332 18.04 11.70 8.05
N TYR A 333 17.91 10.86 9.08
CA TYR A 333 17.00 9.72 9.11
C TYR A 333 15.54 10.18 8.98
N LEU A 334 15.12 11.15 9.80
CA LEU A 334 13.76 11.69 9.75
C LEU A 334 13.44 12.33 8.40
N ARG A 335 14.38 13.07 7.79
CA ARG A 335 14.20 13.62 6.44
C ARG A 335 14.01 12.53 5.40
N ARG A 336 14.75 11.43 5.51
CA ARG A 336 14.61 10.29 4.62
C ARG A 336 13.25 9.62 4.80
N GLN A 337 12.83 9.35 6.04
CA GLN A 337 11.51 8.78 6.32
C GLN A 337 10.37 9.68 5.82
N LEU A 338 10.49 11.00 6.02
CA LEU A 338 9.50 11.95 5.54
C LEU A 338 9.46 11.99 4.01
N GLY A 339 10.62 11.85 3.33
CA GLY A 339 10.69 11.70 1.89
C GLY A 339 9.95 10.45 1.39
N VAL A 340 10.22 9.29 2.01
CA VAL A 340 9.55 8.02 1.69
C VAL A 340 8.03 8.14 1.89
N GLY A 341 7.59 8.61 3.05
CA GLY A 341 6.15 8.79 3.31
C GLY A 341 5.49 9.79 2.36
N ARG A 342 6.21 10.82 1.90
CA ARG A 342 5.71 11.77 0.89
C ARG A 342 5.56 11.11 -0.48
N GLU A 343 6.49 10.26 -0.88
CA GLU A 343 6.43 9.52 -2.14
C GLU A 343 5.27 8.50 -2.13
N GLU A 344 5.11 7.77 -1.02
CA GLU A 344 3.99 6.85 -0.80
C GLU A 344 2.64 7.59 -0.83
N LEU A 345 2.55 8.73 -0.13
CA LEU A 345 1.35 9.57 -0.14
C LEU A 345 1.07 10.14 -1.55
N ALA A 346 2.10 10.58 -2.28
CA ALA A 346 1.93 11.05 -3.65
C ALA A 346 1.43 9.92 -4.56
N GLY A 347 1.98 8.71 -4.43
CA GLY A 347 1.55 7.54 -5.17
C GLY A 347 0.10 7.14 -4.88
N THR A 348 -0.29 7.09 -3.60
CA THR A 348 -1.68 6.78 -3.20
C THR A 348 -2.66 7.86 -3.65
N VAL A 349 -2.32 9.14 -3.53
CA VAL A 349 -3.15 10.24 -4.05
C VAL A 349 -3.30 10.16 -5.56
N GLN A 350 -2.22 9.85 -6.28
CA GLN A 350 -2.27 9.69 -7.73
C GLN A 350 -3.11 8.47 -8.15
N ARG A 351 -3.03 7.38 -7.38
CA ARG A 351 -3.88 6.19 -7.55
C ARG A 351 -5.35 6.53 -7.36
N LEU A 352 -5.70 7.16 -6.23
CA LEU A 352 -7.06 7.61 -5.94
C LEU A 352 -7.56 8.61 -6.98
N ALA A 353 -6.69 9.49 -7.48
CA ALA A 353 -7.05 10.46 -8.51
C ALA A 353 -7.43 9.77 -9.82
N GLY A 354 -6.67 8.76 -10.20
CA GLY A 354 -6.92 7.96 -11.39
C GLY A 354 -8.14 7.03 -11.29
N GLU A 355 -8.49 6.60 -10.07
CA GLU A 355 -9.71 5.84 -9.79
C GLU A 355 -10.95 6.73 -9.68
N SER A 356 -10.78 8.03 -9.37
CA SER A 356 -11.91 8.93 -9.25
C SER A 356 -12.48 9.29 -10.63
N TYR A 357 -13.77 9.01 -10.82
CA TYR A 357 -14.52 9.51 -11.98
C TYR A 357 -14.87 11.01 -11.89
N LEU A 358 -14.52 11.65 -10.77
CA LEU A 358 -14.81 13.06 -10.52
C LEU A 358 -13.76 13.98 -11.17
N LEU A 359 -12.54 13.50 -11.37
CA LEU A 359 -11.47 14.27 -11.96
C LEU A 359 -11.38 14.04 -13.47
N SER A 360 -11.11 15.12 -14.20
CA SER A 360 -10.77 15.01 -15.61
C SER A 360 -9.39 14.37 -15.77
N PRO A 361 -9.21 13.45 -16.73
CA PRO A 361 -7.95 12.76 -16.95
C PRO A 361 -6.85 13.78 -17.28
N GLY A 362 -5.81 13.84 -16.43
CA GLY A 362 -4.67 14.75 -16.56
C GLY A 362 -4.59 15.86 -15.51
N GLU A 363 -5.65 16.09 -14.73
CA GLU A 363 -5.60 17.03 -13.61
C GLU A 363 -5.18 16.32 -12.31
N VAL A 364 -3.88 16.22 -12.09
CA VAL A 364 -3.32 15.63 -10.86
C VAL A 364 -2.97 16.75 -9.89
N GLY A 365 -3.90 17.11 -9.01
CA GLY A 365 -3.64 18.12 -7.98
C GLY A 365 -4.75 18.25 -6.96
N ILE A 366 -4.39 18.52 -5.71
CA ILE A 366 -5.34 18.73 -4.59
C ILE A 366 -6.34 19.85 -4.90
N GLY A 367 -5.91 20.89 -5.63
CA GLY A 367 -6.80 21.97 -6.08
C GLY A 367 -7.81 21.54 -7.16
N ALA A 368 -7.51 20.51 -7.96
CA ALA A 368 -8.46 19.93 -8.90
C ALA A 368 -9.54 19.12 -8.15
N TRP A 369 -9.13 18.36 -7.13
CA TRP A 369 -10.05 17.65 -6.23
C TRP A 369 -11.02 18.59 -5.53
N ALA A 370 -10.53 19.70 -4.97
CA ALA A 370 -11.38 20.69 -4.32
C ALA A 370 -12.44 21.24 -5.28
N ARG A 371 -12.04 21.61 -6.51
CA ARG A 371 -12.96 22.11 -7.53
C ARG A 371 -13.96 21.05 -8.00
N ALA A 372 -13.50 19.83 -8.26
CA ALA A 372 -14.37 18.72 -8.65
C ALA A 372 -15.38 18.37 -7.54
N ALA A 373 -14.95 18.40 -6.27
CA ALA A 373 -15.81 18.21 -5.12
C ALA A 373 -16.89 19.30 -5.05
N ASP A 374 -16.50 20.58 -5.18
CA ASP A 374 -17.43 21.70 -5.20
C ASP A 374 -18.43 21.59 -6.36
N GLU A 375 -17.96 21.29 -7.57
CA GLU A 375 -18.83 21.09 -8.74
C GLU A 375 -19.79 19.91 -8.57
N SER A 376 -19.30 18.79 -8.02
CA SER A 376 -20.14 17.61 -7.77
C SER A 376 -21.19 17.88 -6.70
N SER A 377 -20.84 18.66 -5.67
CA SER A 377 -21.75 19.10 -4.60
C SER A 377 -22.87 19.97 -5.17
N VAL A 378 -22.52 20.96 -6.00
CA VAL A 378 -23.50 21.84 -6.66
C VAL A 378 -24.42 21.03 -7.60
N LYS A 379 -23.88 20.09 -8.37
CA LYS A 379 -24.67 19.21 -9.25
C LYS A 379 -25.62 18.31 -8.45
N MET A 380 -25.14 17.72 -7.35
CA MET A 380 -25.95 16.89 -6.47
C MET A 380 -27.06 17.69 -5.80
N GLU A 381 -26.77 18.90 -5.33
CA GLU A 381 -27.79 19.79 -4.75
C GLU A 381 -28.89 20.12 -5.76
N GLY A 382 -28.52 20.39 -7.02
CA GLY A 382 -29.46 20.56 -8.12
C GLY A 382 -30.33 19.33 -8.37
N PHE A 383 -29.71 18.15 -8.50
CA PHE A 383 -30.41 16.88 -8.69
C PHE A 383 -31.39 16.56 -7.54
N VAL A 384 -30.96 16.75 -6.29
CA VAL A 384 -31.80 16.54 -5.11
C VAL A 384 -32.98 17.50 -5.09
N LYS A 385 -32.77 18.78 -5.42
CA LYS A 385 -33.86 19.76 -5.54
C LYS A 385 -34.88 19.36 -6.61
N GLU A 386 -34.41 18.89 -7.77
CA GLU A 386 -35.27 18.42 -8.85
C GLU A 386 -36.08 17.17 -8.44
N GLN A 387 -35.44 16.20 -7.79
CA GLN A 387 -36.12 15.01 -7.24
C GLN A 387 -37.16 15.38 -6.18
N ILE A 388 -36.85 16.31 -5.28
CA ILE A 388 -37.80 16.80 -4.28
C ILE A 388 -38.98 17.51 -4.95
N ALA A 389 -38.73 18.33 -5.98
CA ALA A 389 -39.79 19.01 -6.73
C ALA A 389 -40.70 18.00 -7.45
N GLY A 390 -40.13 17.02 -8.15
CA GLY A 390 -40.87 15.92 -8.78
C GLY A 390 -41.66 15.08 -7.77
N GLY A 391 -41.08 14.80 -6.61
CA GLY A 391 -41.75 14.14 -5.49
C GLY A 391 -42.92 14.94 -4.93
N ARG A 392 -42.79 16.25 -4.78
CA ARG A 392 -43.89 17.13 -4.34
C ARG A 392 -45.04 17.14 -5.35
N GLU A 393 -44.72 17.18 -6.64
CA GLU A 393 -45.73 17.17 -7.68
C GLU A 393 -46.48 15.83 -7.75
N SER A 394 -45.77 14.70 -7.65
CA SER A 394 -46.41 13.39 -7.60
C SER A 394 -47.32 13.23 -6.37
N VAL A 395 -46.91 13.75 -5.21
CA VAL A 395 -47.75 13.81 -4.00
C VAL A 395 -48.97 14.70 -4.20
N ARG A 396 -48.84 15.84 -4.89
CA ARG A 396 -49.98 16.73 -5.22
C ARG A 396 -50.99 16.01 -6.10
N VAL A 397 -50.54 15.37 -7.17
CA VAL A 397 -51.38 14.56 -8.07
C VAL A 397 -52.05 13.41 -7.31
N GLY A 398 -51.30 12.73 -6.44
CA GLY A 398 -51.83 11.67 -5.57
C GLY A 398 -52.92 12.18 -4.62
N LYS A 399 -52.73 13.34 -3.99
CA LYS A 399 -53.74 13.98 -3.12
C LYS A 399 -55.01 14.34 -3.89
N GLU A 400 -54.88 14.87 -5.10
CA GLU A 400 -56.02 15.18 -5.96
C GLU A 400 -56.79 13.91 -6.38
N ALA A 401 -56.08 12.83 -6.71
CA ALA A 401 -56.69 11.54 -7.01
C ALA A 401 -57.46 10.97 -5.81
N VAL A 402 -56.88 11.03 -4.60
CA VAL A 402 -57.55 10.60 -3.36
C VAL A 402 -58.79 11.46 -3.07
N ARG A 403 -58.72 12.78 -3.30
CA ARG A 403 -59.88 13.67 -3.12
C ARG A 403 -61.02 13.27 -4.06
N ARG A 404 -60.74 13.04 -5.35
CA ARG A 404 -61.73 12.56 -6.32
C ARG A 404 -62.34 11.21 -5.90
N MET A 405 -61.53 10.27 -5.41
CA MET A 405 -62.05 9.00 -4.91
C MET A 405 -62.97 9.17 -3.69
N ARG A 406 -62.66 10.09 -2.77
CA ARG A 406 -63.55 10.40 -1.64
C ARG A 406 -64.87 11.03 -2.07
N GLU A 407 -64.84 11.94 -3.05
CA GLU A 407 -66.05 12.55 -3.60
C GLU A 407 -66.97 11.50 -4.24
N VAL A 408 -66.40 10.59 -5.05
CA VAL A 408 -67.14 9.45 -5.64
C VAL A 408 -67.71 8.54 -4.55
N ASN A 409 -66.91 8.18 -3.54
CA ASN A 409 -67.37 7.29 -2.46
C ASN A 409 -68.43 7.93 -1.57
N GLY A 410 -68.34 9.25 -1.32
CA GLY A 410 -69.35 10.02 -0.59
C GLY A 410 -70.70 10.06 -1.32
N GLY A 411 -70.68 10.19 -2.66
CA GLY A 411 -71.89 10.13 -3.49
C GLY A 411 -72.56 8.76 -3.47
N VAL A 412 -71.80 7.67 -3.42
CA VAL A 412 -72.33 6.30 -3.31
C VAL A 412 -72.87 6.02 -1.90
N GLY A 413 -72.26 6.59 -0.86
CA GLY A 413 -72.74 6.47 0.52
C GLY A 413 -74.10 7.14 0.78
N GLY A 414 -74.38 8.26 0.11
CA GLY A 414 -75.67 8.97 0.21
C GLY A 414 -76.87 8.20 -0.35
N LEU A 415 -76.64 7.34 -1.35
CA LEU A 415 -77.69 6.49 -1.94
C LEU A 415 -78.01 5.23 -1.12
N ARG A 416 -77.26 4.96 -0.05
CA ARG A 416 -77.43 3.74 0.77
C ARG A 416 -78.19 3.98 2.09
N GLY A 417 -78.66 5.21 2.33
CA GLY A 417 -79.36 5.62 3.56
C GLY A 417 -80.88 5.82 3.44
N GLU A 418 -81.47 5.62 2.26
CA GLU A 418 -82.92 5.66 2.05
C GLU A 418 -83.45 4.26 1.76
N TYR A 419 -83.41 3.36 2.74
CA TYR A 419 -84.23 2.13 2.76
C TYR A 419 -84.57 1.74 4.20
#